data_AF-A0A928MXJ1-F1
#
_entry.id   AF-A0A928MXJ1-F1
#
_cell.length_a   1.000
_cell.length_b   1.000
_cell.length_c   1.000
_cell.angle_alpha   90.00
_cell.angle_beta   90.00
_cell.angle_gamma   90.00
#
_symmetry.space_group_name_H-M   'P 1'
#
loop_
_entity.id
_entity.type
_entity.pdbx_description
1 polymer ?
#
loop_
_entity_poly.entity_id
_entity_poly.type
_entity_poly.pdbx_seq_one_letter_code
_entity_poly.pdbx_strand_id
1 'polypeptide(L)'
;MKHLNCLRCNGEMKYSGTRKIQLGETGWVLGDLPNLIAGSMEVDIYSCSRCGKIEFFHTEYDESGIAKTQCPKCGKKHDCDYPKCPFCGHRYF
;
A
#
# COMPACT_ATOMS: atom_id res chain seq x y z
N MET A 1 3.70 11.20 -6.94
CA MET A 1 2.55 10.83 -6.08
C MET A 1 1.52 10.12 -6.95
N LYS A 2 1.02 8.95 -6.52
CA LYS A 2 0.08 8.14 -7.30
C LYS A 2 -1.34 8.67 -7.11
N HIS A 3 -2.15 8.73 -8.18
CA HIS A 3 -3.57 9.06 -8.08
C HIS A 3 -4.39 7.76 -8.10
N LEU A 4 -4.88 7.34 -6.93
CA LEU A 4 -5.52 6.04 -6.71
C LEU A 4 -6.99 6.20 -6.32
N ASN A 5 -7.79 5.21 -6.72
CA ASN A 5 -9.17 5.07 -6.27
C ASN A 5 -9.26 3.93 -5.26
N CYS A 6 -10.02 4.15 -4.18
CA CYS A 6 -10.25 3.17 -3.14
C CYS A 6 -10.97 1.95 -3.71
N LEU A 7 -10.33 0.77 -3.69
CA LEU A 7 -10.91 -0.45 -4.24
C LEU A 7 -12.15 -0.97 -3.48
N ARG A 8 -12.41 -0.44 -2.27
CA ARG A 8 -13.58 -0.75 -1.45
C ARG A 8 -14.82 0.05 -1.89
N CYS A 9 -14.68 1.36 -2.10
CA CYS A 9 -15.84 2.25 -2.34
C CYS A 9 -15.71 3.19 -3.55
N ASN A 10 -14.64 3.04 -4.34
CA ASN A 10 -14.30 3.89 -5.50
C ASN A 10 -14.16 5.39 -5.19
N GLY A 11 -13.93 5.76 -3.94
CA GLY A 11 -13.62 7.15 -3.56
C GLY A 11 -12.15 7.49 -3.78
N GLU A 12 -11.82 8.77 -3.86
CA GLU A 12 -10.44 9.25 -3.96
C GLU A 12 -9.59 8.79 -2.75
N MET A 13 -8.35 8.38 -3.01
CA MET A 13 -7.35 8.08 -1.99
C MET A 13 -6.41 9.27 -1.83
N LYS A 14 -6.36 9.85 -0.63
CA LYS A 14 -5.48 10.99 -0.31
C LYS A 14 -4.17 10.50 0.27
N TYR A 15 -3.07 11.05 -0.21
CA TYR A 15 -1.77 10.81 0.38
C TYR A 15 -1.71 11.40 1.79
N SER A 16 -1.35 10.57 2.76
CA SER A 16 -1.31 10.90 4.19
C SER A 16 0.13 11.10 4.70
N GLY A 17 1.12 10.96 3.83
CA GLY A 17 2.55 11.11 4.12
C GLY A 17 3.29 9.78 4.23
N THR A 18 4.60 9.88 4.30
CA THR A 18 5.51 8.75 4.53
C THR A 18 5.69 8.56 6.04
N ARG A 19 5.67 7.31 6.52
CA ARG A 19 5.90 6.97 7.94
C ARG A 19 6.78 5.74 8.07
N LYS A 20 7.54 5.68 9.15
CA LYS A 20 8.25 4.47 9.56
C LYS A 20 7.34 3.58 10.41
N ILE A 21 7.01 2.40 9.90
CA ILE A 21 6.34 1.34 10.65
C ILE A 21 7.41 0.50 11.34
N GLN A 22 7.31 0.35 12.66
CA GLN A 22 8.18 -0.54 13.44
C GLN A 22 7.74 -1.98 13.23
N LEU A 23 8.66 -2.87 12.88
CA LEU A 23 8.37 -4.27 12.53
C LEU A 23 8.42 -5.23 13.76
N GLY A 24 8.49 -4.69 14.98
CA GLY A 24 8.84 -5.42 16.21
C GLY A 24 7.98 -6.64 16.56
N GLU A 25 8.63 -7.70 17.08
CA GLU A 25 8.00 -8.79 17.84
C GLU A 25 8.04 -8.48 19.35
N THR A 26 6.92 -8.70 20.05
CA THR A 26 6.85 -8.63 21.51
C THR A 26 7.08 -10.01 22.12
N GLY A 27 8.31 -10.29 22.56
CA GLY A 27 8.61 -11.43 23.44
C GLY A 27 8.39 -11.06 24.90
N TRP A 28 7.49 -11.76 25.60
CA TRP A 28 7.06 -11.47 26.99
C TRP A 28 8.13 -11.73 28.08
N VAL A 29 9.39 -11.99 27.72
CA VAL A 29 10.40 -12.51 28.67
C VAL A 29 11.53 -11.52 28.98
N LEU A 30 11.80 -10.48 28.16
CA LEU A 30 12.88 -9.52 28.42
C LEU A 30 12.46 -8.13 27.92
N GLY A 31 12.12 -7.22 28.83
CA GLY A 31 11.58 -5.88 28.53
C GLY A 31 12.39 -5.08 27.49
N ASP A 32 11.65 -4.27 26.72
CA ASP A 32 11.96 -3.13 25.82
C ASP A 32 13.22 -3.09 24.93
N LEU A 33 14.22 -3.94 25.14
CA LEU A 33 15.47 -3.96 24.37
C LEU A 33 15.40 -4.70 23.01
N PRO A 34 14.52 -5.69 22.76
CA PRO A 34 14.41 -6.33 21.44
C PRO A 34 13.78 -5.43 20.36
N ASN A 35 12.99 -4.44 20.78
CA ASN A 35 12.23 -3.56 19.87
C ASN A 35 13.13 -2.68 18.98
N LEU A 36 14.39 -2.44 19.35
CA LEU A 36 15.32 -1.62 18.59
C LEU A 36 16.01 -2.36 17.42
N ILE A 37 15.98 -3.69 17.40
CA ILE A 37 16.72 -4.51 16.41
C ILE A 37 15.82 -4.97 15.25
N ALA A 38 14.50 -4.96 15.42
CA ALA A 38 13.56 -5.46 14.42
C ALA A 38 13.49 -4.62 13.12
N GLY A 39 14.19 -3.48 13.07
CA GLY A 39 14.18 -2.59 11.93
C GLY A 39 12.86 -1.83 11.78
N SER A 40 12.87 -0.87 10.86
CA SER A 40 11.70 -0.06 10.55
C SER A 40 11.50 0.00 9.05
N MET A 41 10.26 -0.10 8.61
CA MET A 41 9.87 -0.03 7.21
C MET A 41 9.30 1.35 6.90
N GLU A 42 9.89 2.06 5.94
CA GLU A 42 9.35 3.33 5.48
C GLU A 42 8.27 3.11 4.42
N VAL A 43 7.07 3.62 4.69
CA VAL A 43 5.91 3.42 3.83
C VAL A 43 5.20 4.73 3.52
N ASP A 44 4.77 4.86 2.28
CA ASP A 44 3.82 5.85 1.82
C ASP A 44 2.40 5.40 2.18
N ILE A 45 1.66 6.28 2.86
CA ILE A 45 0.31 5.99 3.33
C ILE A 45 -0.71 6.72 2.46
N TYR A 46 -1.72 6.01 1.97
CA TYR A 46 -2.88 6.58 1.29
C TYR A 46 -4.16 6.22 2.04
N SER A 47 -5.03 7.20 2.26
CA SER A 47 -6.26 7.05 3.06
C SER A 47 -7.49 7.49 2.27
N CYS A 48 -8.54 6.66 2.25
CA CYS A 48 -9.81 6.99 1.63
C CYS A 48 -10.64 7.89 2.55
N SER A 49 -10.92 9.12 2.12
CA SER A 49 -11.74 10.06 2.90
C SER A 49 -13.21 9.63 3.03
N ARG A 50 -13.67 8.64 2.25
CA ARG A 50 -15.08 8.20 2.22
C ARG A 50 -15.37 7.00 3.13
N CYS A 51 -14.47 6.01 3.20
CA CYS A 51 -14.72 4.76 3.94
C CYS A 51 -13.60 4.35 4.89
N GLY A 52 -12.58 5.20 5.05
CA GLY A 52 -11.47 4.96 5.98
C GLY A 52 -10.51 3.83 5.58
N LYS A 53 -10.61 3.27 4.35
CA LYS A 53 -9.61 2.31 3.86
C LYS A 53 -8.25 2.99 3.79
N ILE A 54 -7.21 2.31 4.28
CA ILE A 54 -5.82 2.74 4.19
C ILE A 54 -5.05 1.74 3.30
N GLU A 55 -4.10 2.24 2.54
CA GLU A 55 -3.12 1.46 1.76
C GLU A 55 -1.71 1.92 2.12
N PHE A 56 -0.82 0.96 2.32
CA PHE A 56 0.59 1.17 2.62
C PHE A 56 1.41 0.72 1.41
N PHE A 57 2.34 1.56 0.98
CA PHE A 57 3.28 1.24 -0.10
C PHE A 57 4.69 1.43 0.41
N HIS A 58 5.57 0.46 0.18
CA HIS A 58 6.96 0.59 0.58
C HIS A 58 7.62 1.73 -0.23
N THR A 59 8.23 2.70 0.46
CA THR A 59 8.73 3.93 -0.18
C THR A 59 9.94 3.68 -1.08
N GLU A 60 10.79 2.72 -0.72
CA GLU A 60 12.05 2.41 -1.43
C GLU A 60 12.00 1.09 -2.22
N TYR A 61 10.82 0.51 -2.44
CA TYR A 61 10.72 -0.76 -3.14
C TYR A 61 10.91 -0.60 -4.65
N ASP A 62 11.89 -1.32 -5.20
CA ASP A 62 12.07 -1.41 -6.64
C ASP A 62 10.92 -2.21 -7.27
N GLU A 63 10.09 -1.52 -8.04
CA GLU A 63 8.96 -2.10 -8.75
C GLU A 63 9.36 -2.95 -9.97
N SER A 64 10.65 -2.96 -10.36
CA SER A 64 11.15 -3.63 -11.57
C SER A 64 10.92 -5.16 -11.59
N GLY A 65 10.91 -5.80 -10.41
CA GLY A 65 10.68 -7.25 -10.26
C GLY A 65 9.21 -7.67 -10.18
N ILE A 66 8.27 -6.73 -10.11
CA ILE A 66 6.83 -7.05 -9.99
C ILE A 66 6.20 -7.16 -11.38
N ALA A 67 5.55 -8.29 -11.65
CA ALA A 67 4.76 -8.45 -12.87
C ALA A 67 3.65 -7.39 -12.96
N LYS A 68 3.67 -6.61 -14.04
CA LYS A 68 2.68 -5.57 -14.31
C LYS A 68 1.68 -6.04 -15.37
N THR A 69 0.44 -5.56 -15.28
CA THR A 69 -0.61 -5.74 -16.29
C THR A 69 -1.13 -4.39 -16.75
N GLN A 70 -1.70 -4.34 -17.97
CA GLN A 70 -2.38 -3.16 -18.49
C GLN A 70 -3.89 -3.33 -18.33
N CYS A 71 -4.55 -2.36 -17.69
CA CYS A 71 -5.99 -2.42 -17.53
C CYS A 71 -6.70 -2.27 -18.88
N PRO A 72 -7.58 -3.20 -19.29
CA PRO A 72 -8.29 -3.13 -20.58
C PRO A 72 -9.32 -1.99 -20.62
N LYS A 73 -9.76 -1.49 -19.46
CA LYS A 73 -10.75 -0.40 -19.37
C LYS A 73 -10.12 1.00 -19.45
N CYS A 74 -8.99 1.23 -18.78
CA CYS A 74 -8.40 2.57 -18.66
C CYS A 74 -6.96 2.69 -19.19
N GLY A 75 -6.37 1.61 -19.71
CA GLY A 75 -5.05 1.59 -20.33
C GLY A 75 -3.86 1.79 -19.39
N LYS A 76 -4.07 2.07 -18.09
CA LYS A 76 -3.00 2.27 -17.11
C LYS A 76 -2.37 0.94 -16.70
N LYS A 77 -1.04 0.94 -16.52
CA LYS A 77 -0.28 -0.20 -16.01
C LYS A 77 -0.27 -0.21 -14.48
N HIS A 78 -0.45 -1.39 -13.87
CA HIS A 78 -0.35 -1.62 -12.43
C HIS A 78 0.06 -3.06 -12.14
N ASP A 79 0.26 -3.41 -10.87
CA ASP A 79 0.67 -4.76 -10.45
C ASP A 79 -0.43 -5.78 -10.76
N CYS A 80 -0.05 -6.96 -11.24
CA CYS A 80 -1.00 -7.96 -11.74
C CYS A 80 -1.83 -8.63 -10.64
N ASP A 81 -1.39 -8.53 -9.38
CA ASP A 81 -2.04 -9.11 -8.19
C ASP A 81 -3.24 -8.29 -7.69
N TYR A 82 -3.46 -7.10 -8.23
CA TYR A 82 -4.61 -6.28 -7.90
C TYR A 82 -5.92 -6.96 -8.30
N PRO A 83 -6.86 -7.23 -7.37
CA PRO A 83 -8.14 -7.85 -7.69
C PRO A 83 -9.04 -6.94 -8.56
N LYS A 84 -8.75 -5.64 -8.56
CA LYS A 84 -9.40 -4.63 -9.39
C LYS A 84 -8.38 -3.57 -9.79
N CYS A 85 -8.54 -2.95 -10.96
CA CYS A 85 -7.69 -1.85 -11.38
C CYS A 85 -7.70 -0.71 -10.34
N PRO A 86 -6.54 -0.34 -9.76
CA PRO A 86 -6.45 0.70 -8.72
C PRO A 86 -6.77 2.11 -9.21
N PHE A 87 -6.87 2.30 -10.52
CA PHE A 87 -7.16 3.60 -11.11
C PHE A 87 -8.62 3.79 -11.53
N CYS A 88 -9.30 2.73 -11.98
CA CYS A 88 -10.66 2.84 -12.54
C CYS A 88 -11.67 1.86 -11.96
N GLY A 89 -11.24 0.97 -11.05
CA GLY A 89 -12.10 -0.01 -10.38
C GLY A 89 -12.55 -1.19 -11.27
N HIS A 90 -12.02 -1.33 -12.49
CA HIS A 90 -12.31 -2.49 -13.35
C HIS A 90 -11.97 -3.79 -12.62
N ARG A 91 -12.91 -4.74 -12.60
CA ARG A 91 -12.71 -6.07 -12.02
C ARG A 91 -12.17 -6.99 -13.11
N TYR A 92 -11.14 -7.76 -12.78
CA TYR A 92 -10.59 -8.77 -13.69
C TYR A 92 -11.37 -10.10 -13.65
N PHE A 93 -12.37 -10.20 -12.76
CA PHE A 93 -13.29 -11.33 -12.54
C PHE A 93 -14.69 -10.85 -12.11
#